data_AF-A0A8J6PMY5-F1
#
_entry.id   AF-A0A8J6PMY5-F1
#
_cell.length_a   1.000
_cell.length_b   1.000
_cell.length_c   1.000
_cell.angle_alpha   90.00
_cell.angle_beta   90.00
_cell.angle_gamma   90.00
#
_symmetry.space_group_name_H-M   'P 1'
#
loop_
_entity.id
_entity.type
_entity.pdbx_description
1 polymer ?
#
loop_
_entity_poly.entity_id
_entity_poly.type
_entity_poly.pdbx_seq_one_letter_code
_entity_poly.pdbx_strand_id
1 'polypeptide(L)'
;MTRPVFRFAPSPNGELHLGHAFSALVNAGMAERTGGRLLLRIEDIDATRCTPDFEAGIHRDLAWLGVTFERPARRQSKHFDDYRAMLDRLIADDLVYPSFLSRGAVRAAIAEQEAAGKPWPRDPDGAPLHPPMERVLSHAERSRRIAAGEPFAWRLDVDKACDTVGRSLDWTEWTDERMAASQHETAAPQAWGDVIIARKDVPTSYHLSVVVDDALQGITHVVRGRDLFYATSIHRLLQELLGLPQPTYFHHRLILDAEGRKLSKSLRDTGLAALRGLGKTPADIRGMLGFS
;
A
#
# COMPACT_ATOMS: atom_id res chain seq x y z
N MET A 1 -27.31 -2.96 -9.40
CA MET A 1 -26.07 -2.93 -8.60
C MET A 1 -24.89 -2.80 -9.56
N THR A 2 -23.92 -1.95 -9.27
CA THR A 2 -22.70 -1.82 -10.09
C THR A 2 -21.86 -3.08 -10.00
N ARG A 3 -21.34 -3.54 -11.14
CA ARG A 3 -20.50 -4.74 -11.23
C ARG A 3 -19.26 -4.58 -10.32
N PRO A 4 -18.95 -5.53 -9.42
CA PRO A 4 -17.75 -5.49 -8.57
C PRO A 4 -16.45 -5.32 -9.37
N VAL A 5 -15.50 -4.56 -8.85
CA VAL A 5 -14.17 -4.37 -9.45
C VAL A 5 -13.08 -4.65 -8.41
N PHE A 6 -12.22 -5.60 -8.75
CA PHE A 6 -11.09 -6.08 -7.97
C PHE A 6 -9.77 -5.71 -8.66
N ARG A 7 -8.66 -5.74 -7.91
CA ARG A 7 -7.33 -5.58 -8.50
C ARG A 7 -6.27 -6.44 -7.82
N PHE A 8 -5.41 -7.04 -8.61
CA PHE A 8 -4.10 -7.49 -8.15
C PHE A 8 -3.07 -6.39 -8.46
N ALA A 9 -2.34 -5.94 -7.44
CA ALA A 9 -1.47 -4.77 -7.54
C ALA A 9 -0.02 -5.03 -7.07
N PRO A 10 0.78 -5.82 -7.81
CA PRO A 10 2.16 -6.13 -7.44
C PRO A 10 3.14 -5.00 -7.79
N SER A 11 4.19 -4.83 -6.98
CA SER A 11 5.38 -4.04 -7.35
C SER A 11 6.42 -4.92 -8.07
N PRO A 12 6.97 -4.51 -9.21
CA PRO A 12 7.94 -5.28 -10.00
C PRO A 12 9.38 -5.14 -9.46
N ASN A 13 9.60 -5.39 -8.17
CA ASN A 13 10.91 -5.27 -7.49
C ASN A 13 11.45 -6.60 -6.94
N GLY A 14 11.07 -7.69 -7.60
CA GLY A 14 11.43 -9.06 -7.28
C GLY A 14 10.47 -10.01 -7.99
N GLU A 15 10.84 -11.29 -8.03
CA GLU A 15 9.95 -12.33 -8.57
C GLU A 15 8.70 -12.49 -7.69
N LEU A 16 7.59 -12.90 -8.31
CA LEU A 16 6.41 -13.31 -7.55
C LEU A 16 6.72 -14.58 -6.76
N HIS A 17 6.10 -14.72 -5.59
CA HIS A 17 6.24 -15.87 -4.71
C HIS A 17 4.86 -16.39 -4.32
N LEU A 18 4.77 -17.49 -3.56
CA LEU A 18 3.49 -18.12 -3.18
C LEU A 18 2.49 -17.14 -2.53
N GLY A 19 2.94 -16.22 -1.66
CA GLY A 19 2.06 -15.17 -1.13
C GLY A 19 1.43 -14.25 -2.20
N HIS A 20 2.16 -13.92 -3.28
CA HIS A 20 1.61 -13.17 -4.40
C HIS A 20 0.65 -14.02 -5.23
N ALA A 21 1.00 -15.29 -5.49
CA ALA A 21 0.10 -16.23 -6.16
C ALA A 21 -1.23 -16.37 -5.41
N PHE A 22 -1.17 -16.51 -4.07
CA PHE A 22 -2.35 -16.54 -3.21
C PHE A 22 -3.20 -15.29 -3.39
N SER A 23 -2.60 -14.10 -3.26
CA SER A 23 -3.32 -12.84 -3.42
C SER A 23 -3.98 -12.69 -4.80
N ALA A 24 -3.27 -13.06 -5.88
CA ALA A 24 -3.79 -13.03 -7.24
C ALA A 24 -4.95 -14.02 -7.44
N LEU A 25 -4.83 -15.24 -6.93
CA LEU A 25 -5.85 -16.28 -7.02
C LEU A 25 -7.10 -15.96 -6.21
N VAL A 26 -6.96 -15.39 -4.99
CA VAL A 26 -8.10 -14.93 -4.19
C VAL A 26 -8.84 -13.80 -4.92
N ASN A 27 -8.13 -12.80 -5.44
CA ASN A 27 -8.74 -11.72 -6.23
C ASN A 27 -9.50 -12.27 -7.44
N ALA A 28 -8.89 -13.21 -8.19
CA ALA A 28 -9.51 -13.83 -9.36
C ALA A 28 -10.75 -14.65 -8.99
N GLY A 29 -10.68 -15.48 -7.96
CA GLY A 29 -11.80 -16.29 -7.50
C GLY A 29 -12.97 -15.45 -6.99
N MET A 30 -12.70 -14.35 -6.28
CA MET A 30 -13.75 -13.42 -5.83
C MET A 30 -14.40 -12.68 -7.01
N ALA A 31 -13.59 -12.23 -7.99
CA ALA A 31 -14.12 -11.61 -9.20
C ALA A 31 -14.98 -12.60 -10.00
N GLU A 32 -14.55 -13.84 -10.18
CA GLU A 32 -15.30 -14.87 -10.90
C GLU A 32 -16.63 -15.20 -10.22
N ARG A 33 -16.62 -15.49 -8.91
CA ARG A 33 -17.83 -15.82 -8.14
C ARG A 33 -18.88 -14.73 -8.15
N THR A 34 -18.46 -13.47 -8.22
CA THR A 34 -19.35 -12.31 -8.19
C THR A 34 -19.70 -11.79 -9.59
N GLY A 35 -19.19 -12.43 -10.66
CA GLY A 35 -19.28 -11.89 -12.02
C GLY A 35 -18.60 -10.52 -12.18
N GLY A 36 -17.66 -10.19 -11.30
CA GLY A 36 -16.92 -8.94 -11.23
C GLY A 36 -15.85 -8.79 -12.33
N ARG A 37 -15.09 -7.71 -12.22
CA ARG A 37 -13.95 -7.38 -13.06
C ARG A 37 -12.67 -7.56 -12.26
N LEU A 38 -11.61 -8.08 -12.87
CA LEU A 38 -10.27 -8.13 -12.27
C LEU A 38 -9.33 -7.25 -13.08
N LEU A 39 -8.68 -6.31 -12.43
CA LEU A 39 -7.65 -5.45 -13.02
C LEU A 39 -6.26 -5.86 -12.54
N LEU A 40 -5.25 -5.55 -13.36
CA LEU A 40 -3.84 -5.58 -12.96
C LEU A 40 -3.32 -4.14 -12.86
N ARG A 41 -2.66 -3.82 -11.75
CA ARG A 41 -1.93 -2.57 -11.56
C ARG A 41 -0.48 -2.85 -11.18
N ILE A 42 0.46 -2.33 -11.96
CA ILE A 42 1.89 -2.43 -11.65
C ILE A 42 2.26 -1.24 -10.75
N GLU A 43 2.63 -1.53 -9.51
CA GLU A 43 2.99 -0.52 -8.50
C GLU A 43 4.49 -0.21 -8.53
N ASP A 44 4.90 0.52 -9.56
CA ASP A 44 6.30 0.80 -9.94
C ASP A 44 6.79 2.21 -9.59
N ILE A 45 6.23 2.83 -8.55
CA ILE A 45 6.60 4.19 -8.10
C ILE A 45 8.07 4.32 -7.64
N ASP A 46 8.74 3.19 -7.39
CA ASP A 46 10.15 3.13 -7.03
C ASP A 46 10.98 2.59 -8.19
N ALA A 47 11.28 3.48 -9.14
CA ALA A 47 12.01 3.16 -10.37
C ALA A 47 13.42 2.58 -10.12
N THR A 48 14.01 2.78 -8.93
CA THR A 48 15.34 2.23 -8.61
C THR A 48 15.31 0.73 -8.30
N ARG A 49 14.17 0.24 -7.81
CA ARG A 49 13.97 -1.17 -7.47
C ARG A 49 13.14 -1.92 -8.50
N CYS A 50 12.41 -1.20 -9.35
CA CYS A 50 11.51 -1.76 -10.34
C CYS A 50 12.24 -2.00 -11.67
N THR A 51 12.10 -3.18 -12.26
CA THR A 51 12.73 -3.49 -13.57
C THR A 51 11.71 -4.01 -14.59
N PRO A 52 11.92 -3.76 -15.89
CA PRO A 52 11.08 -4.32 -16.95
C PRO A 52 11.03 -5.86 -16.92
N ASP A 53 12.13 -6.51 -16.53
CA ASP A 53 12.21 -7.98 -16.44
C ASP A 53 11.31 -8.54 -15.33
N PHE A 54 11.24 -7.86 -14.18
CA PHE A 54 10.32 -8.23 -13.11
C PHE A 54 8.86 -7.99 -13.51
N GLU A 55 8.55 -6.90 -14.22
CA GLU A 55 7.20 -6.68 -14.77
C GLU A 55 6.81 -7.78 -15.77
N ALA A 56 7.71 -8.12 -16.70
CA ALA A 56 7.50 -9.23 -17.62
C ALA A 56 7.33 -10.57 -16.87
N GLY A 57 8.06 -10.76 -15.77
CA GLY A 57 7.92 -11.90 -14.86
C GLY A 57 6.52 -12.02 -14.26
N ILE A 58 5.97 -10.90 -13.75
CA ILE A 58 4.59 -10.84 -13.24
C ILE A 58 3.60 -11.33 -14.30
N HIS A 59 3.72 -10.82 -15.53
CA HIS A 59 2.83 -11.23 -16.63
C HIS A 59 2.95 -12.72 -16.97
N ARG A 60 4.17 -13.27 -17.05
CA ARG A 60 4.38 -14.70 -17.29
C ARG A 60 3.80 -15.56 -16.17
N ASP A 61 4.02 -15.17 -14.91
CA ASP A 61 3.57 -15.94 -13.76
C ASP A 61 2.04 -15.93 -13.64
N LEU A 62 1.38 -14.79 -13.88
CA LEU A 62 -0.08 -14.71 -13.91
C LEU A 62 -0.68 -15.56 -15.04
N ALA A 63 -0.09 -15.49 -16.24
CA ALA A 63 -0.52 -16.32 -17.36
C ALA A 63 -0.35 -17.82 -17.05
N TRP A 64 0.77 -18.20 -16.45
CA TRP A 64 1.04 -19.57 -16.04
C TRP A 64 0.06 -20.07 -14.96
N LEU A 65 -0.30 -19.24 -13.98
CA LEU A 65 -1.32 -19.56 -12.96
C LEU A 65 -2.76 -19.60 -13.50
N GLY A 66 -2.99 -19.19 -14.75
CA GLY A 66 -4.31 -19.06 -15.36
C GLY A 66 -5.11 -17.86 -14.85
N VAL A 67 -4.45 -16.84 -14.29
CA VAL A 67 -5.11 -15.62 -13.81
C VAL A 67 -5.28 -14.65 -14.98
N THR A 68 -6.52 -14.42 -15.39
CA THR A 68 -6.89 -13.45 -16.43
C THR A 68 -7.36 -12.14 -15.81
N PHE A 69 -7.08 -11.02 -16.47
CA PHE A 69 -7.44 -9.68 -16.02
C PHE A 69 -7.68 -8.78 -17.23
N GLU A 70 -8.39 -7.67 -17.03
CA GLU A 70 -8.68 -6.71 -18.09
C GLU A 70 -7.43 -5.95 -18.52
N ARG A 71 -7.30 -5.74 -19.83
CA ARG A 71 -6.15 -5.06 -20.44
C ARG A 71 -6.56 -3.68 -20.98
N PRO A 72 -5.62 -2.71 -21.00
CA PRO A 72 -4.24 -2.80 -20.52
C PRO A 72 -4.11 -2.72 -18.99
N ALA A 73 -3.01 -3.24 -18.44
CA ALA A 73 -2.65 -3.02 -17.04
C ALA A 73 -2.25 -1.56 -16.80
N ARG A 74 -2.65 -0.98 -15.67
CA ARG A 74 -2.21 0.37 -15.26
C ARG A 74 -0.80 0.30 -14.68
N ARG A 75 0.05 1.29 -14.98
CA ARG A 75 1.41 1.43 -14.42
C ARG A 75 1.53 2.76 -13.69
N GLN A 76 1.82 2.75 -12.39
CA GLN A 76 1.78 3.95 -11.57
C GLN A 76 2.80 5.01 -12.02
N SER A 77 3.98 4.60 -12.50
CA SER A 77 5.00 5.48 -13.06
C SER A 77 4.51 6.35 -14.23
N LYS A 78 3.45 5.92 -14.94
CA LYS A 78 2.85 6.68 -16.05
C LYS A 78 1.78 7.68 -15.61
N HIS A 79 1.51 7.76 -14.31
CA HIS A 79 0.40 8.53 -13.73
C HIS A 79 0.84 9.45 -12.59
N PHE A 80 2.12 9.85 -12.59
CA PHE A 80 2.66 10.76 -11.58
C PHE A 80 1.96 12.12 -11.53
N ASP A 81 1.39 12.59 -12.64
CA ASP A 81 0.63 13.84 -12.66
C ASP A 81 -0.71 13.72 -11.90
N ASP A 82 -1.36 12.54 -11.94
CA ASP A 82 -2.56 12.28 -11.15
C ASP A 82 -2.26 12.38 -9.65
N TYR A 83 -1.11 11.84 -9.21
CA TYR A 83 -0.71 11.88 -7.80
C TYR A 83 -0.21 13.27 -7.38
N ARG A 84 0.51 13.97 -8.26
CA ARG A 84 0.95 15.35 -8.02
C ARG A 84 -0.26 16.25 -7.80
N ALA A 85 -1.30 16.14 -8.62
CA ALA A 85 -2.52 16.92 -8.45
C ALA A 85 -3.18 16.70 -7.07
N MET A 86 -3.18 15.47 -6.56
CA MET A 86 -3.73 15.18 -5.22
C MET A 86 -2.81 15.65 -4.10
N LEU A 87 -1.48 15.54 -4.27
CA LEU A 87 -0.51 16.10 -3.34
C LEU A 87 -0.65 17.63 -3.25
N ASP A 88 -0.78 18.31 -4.39
CA ASP A 88 -0.92 19.78 -4.45
C ASP A 88 -2.17 20.25 -3.70
N ARG A 89 -3.28 19.49 -3.75
CA ARG A 89 -4.46 19.75 -2.92
C ARG A 89 -4.14 19.66 -1.43
N LEU A 90 -3.50 18.57 -1.00
CA LEU A 90 -3.11 18.42 0.41
C LEU A 90 -2.14 19.52 0.88
N ILE A 91 -1.26 20.00 0.00
CA ILE A 91 -0.37 21.14 0.28
C ILE A 91 -1.18 22.43 0.41
N ALA A 92 -2.11 22.68 -0.51
CA ALA A 92 -2.96 23.88 -0.50
C ALA A 92 -3.84 23.95 0.75
N ASP A 93 -4.31 22.80 1.23
CA ASP A 93 -5.10 22.67 2.46
C ASP A 93 -4.22 22.68 3.74
N ASP A 94 -2.90 22.83 3.60
CA ASP A 94 -1.89 22.77 4.67
C ASP A 94 -2.00 21.49 5.53
N LEU A 95 -2.40 20.38 4.92
CA LEU A 95 -2.52 19.07 5.58
C LEU A 95 -1.22 18.26 5.54
N VAL A 96 -0.27 18.67 4.71
CA VAL A 96 1.06 18.07 4.63
C VAL A 96 2.14 19.10 4.89
N TYR A 97 3.27 18.64 5.41
CA TYR A 97 4.45 19.46 5.62
C TYR A 97 5.70 18.74 5.09
N PRO A 98 6.73 19.49 4.64
CA PRO A 98 8.00 18.91 4.24
C PRO A 98 8.81 18.59 5.49
N SER A 99 9.22 17.32 5.62
CA SER A 99 10.23 16.91 6.60
C SER A 99 11.59 16.79 5.92
N PHE A 100 12.59 17.43 6.50
CA PHE A 100 13.97 17.46 6.04
C PHE A 100 14.89 16.59 6.90
N LEU A 101 14.37 15.99 7.98
CA LEU A 101 15.13 15.09 8.82
C LEU A 101 15.65 13.88 8.03
N SER A 102 16.96 13.66 8.10
CA SER A 102 17.55 12.42 7.62
C SER A 102 17.12 11.23 8.48
N ARG A 103 17.18 10.01 7.91
CA ARG A 103 16.92 8.78 8.69
C ARG A 103 17.82 8.66 9.92
N GLY A 104 19.07 9.11 9.82
CA GLY A 104 20.02 9.12 10.93
C GLY A 104 19.59 10.10 12.02
N ALA A 105 19.18 11.31 11.65
CA ALA A 105 18.69 12.32 12.59
C ALA A 105 17.43 11.85 13.33
N VAL A 106 16.48 11.24 12.61
CA VAL A 106 15.28 10.64 13.23
C VAL A 106 15.66 9.58 14.27
N ARG A 107 16.55 8.65 13.91
CA ARG A 107 17.01 7.60 14.84
C ARG A 107 17.72 8.17 16.06
N ALA A 108 18.57 9.17 15.87
CA ALA A 108 19.29 9.82 16.96
C ALA A 108 18.34 10.50 17.94
N ALA A 109 17.37 11.27 17.44
CA ALA A 109 16.37 11.94 18.28
C ALA A 109 15.53 10.95 19.11
N ILE A 110 15.13 9.83 18.49
CA ILE A 110 14.38 8.78 19.18
C ILE A 110 15.24 8.12 20.27
N ALA A 111 16.48 7.74 19.93
CA ALA A 111 17.39 7.08 20.86
C ALA A 111 17.73 7.96 22.06
N GLU A 112 17.90 9.27 21.87
CA GLU A 112 18.13 10.23 22.94
C GLU A 112 16.96 10.27 23.93
N GLN A 113 15.72 10.29 23.43
CA GLN A 113 14.52 10.29 24.28
C GLN A 113 14.32 8.95 25.01
N GLU A 114 14.55 7.83 24.32
CA GLU A 114 14.47 6.50 24.93
C GLU A 114 15.55 6.32 26.01
N ALA A 115 16.77 6.83 25.80
CA ALA A 115 17.84 6.84 26.79
C ALA A 115 17.51 7.71 28.02
N ALA A 116 16.69 8.74 27.85
CA ALA A 116 16.14 9.54 28.95
C ALA A 116 14.97 8.85 29.69
N GLY A 117 14.72 7.56 29.43
CA GLY A 117 13.69 6.75 30.09
C GLY A 117 12.27 7.02 29.61
N LYS A 118 12.09 7.76 28.51
CA LYS A 118 10.77 8.06 27.93
C LYS A 118 10.55 7.16 26.71
N PRO A 119 9.65 6.17 26.78
CA PRO A 119 9.40 5.27 25.64
C PRO A 119 8.89 6.06 24.44
N TRP A 120 9.40 5.73 23.25
CA TRP A 120 8.96 6.35 22.00
C TRP A 120 7.79 5.56 21.39
N PRO A 121 6.72 6.23 20.92
CA PRO A 121 5.56 5.55 20.33
C PRO A 121 5.93 4.83 19.03
N ARG A 122 5.20 3.74 18.74
CA ARG A 122 5.41 2.89 17.57
C ARG A 122 4.10 2.73 16.81
N ASP A 123 4.21 2.60 15.49
CA ASP A 123 3.09 2.30 14.62
C ASP A 123 2.62 0.84 14.78
N PRO A 124 1.49 0.45 14.17
CA PRO A 124 0.98 -0.93 14.26
C PRO A 124 1.95 -1.99 13.70
N ASP A 125 2.93 -1.61 12.88
CA ASP A 125 3.97 -2.50 12.35
C ASP A 125 5.21 -2.54 13.27
N GLY A 126 5.21 -1.78 14.37
CA GLY A 126 6.27 -1.71 15.37
C GLY A 126 7.39 -0.72 15.02
N ALA A 127 7.27 0.03 13.92
CA ALA A 127 8.24 1.05 13.57
C ALA A 127 8.04 2.31 14.43
N PRO A 128 9.11 2.97 14.89
CA PRO A 128 9.00 4.22 15.63
C PRO A 128 8.27 5.31 14.83
N LEU A 129 7.36 6.05 15.48
CA LEU A 129 6.68 7.17 14.83
C LEU A 129 7.68 8.26 14.45
N HIS A 130 7.38 9.01 13.38
CA HIS A 130 8.20 10.13 12.99
C HIS A 130 8.11 11.29 14.01
N PRO A 131 9.24 11.92 14.39
CA PRO A 131 9.21 13.07 15.28
C PRO A 131 8.40 14.25 14.71
N PRO A 132 7.46 14.84 15.46
CA PRO A 132 6.57 15.89 14.96
C PRO A 132 7.24 17.28 14.91
N MET A 133 8.53 17.39 15.23
CA MET A 133 9.23 18.67 15.41
C MET A 133 9.23 19.59 14.18
N GLU A 134 9.17 19.03 12.97
CA GLU A 134 9.15 19.84 11.74
C GLU A 134 7.74 20.29 11.32
N ARG A 135 6.67 19.83 12.01
CA ARG A 135 5.29 20.31 11.78
C ARG A 135 5.19 21.82 11.99
N VAL A 136 5.90 22.36 12.98
CA VAL A 136 5.80 23.78 13.39
C VAL A 136 6.67 24.73 12.55
N LEU A 137 7.41 24.23 11.55
CA LEU A 137 8.18 25.09 10.65
C LEU A 137 7.22 26.03 9.90
N SER A 138 7.53 27.33 9.85
CA SER A 138 6.73 28.31 9.13
C SER A 138 6.77 28.07 7.62
N HIS A 139 5.74 28.50 6.88
CA HIS A 139 5.73 28.41 5.42
C HIS A 139 6.95 29.08 4.77
N ALA A 140 7.41 30.21 5.33
CA ALA A 140 8.60 30.90 4.84
C ALA A 140 9.86 30.04 4.98
N GLU A 141 10.04 29.38 6.13
CA GLU A 141 11.18 28.51 6.38
C GLU A 141 11.13 27.24 5.53
N ARG A 142 9.97 26.59 5.44
CA ARG A 142 9.73 25.44 4.54
C ARG A 142 10.12 25.80 3.10
N SER A 143 9.64 26.95 2.60
CA SER A 143 9.91 27.42 1.25
C SER A 143 11.39 27.72 1.02
N ARG A 144 12.05 28.37 1.99
CA ARG A 144 13.49 28.67 1.93
C ARG A 144 14.33 27.41 1.81
N ARG A 145 14.08 26.39 2.64
CA ARG A 145 14.82 25.12 2.63
C ARG A 145 14.58 24.31 1.36
N ILE A 146 13.34 24.29 0.86
CA ILE A 146 13.02 23.67 -0.44
C ILE A 146 13.75 24.39 -1.58
N ALA A 147 13.73 25.72 -1.62
CA ALA A 147 14.41 26.52 -2.64
C ALA A 147 15.94 26.37 -2.58
N ALA A 148 16.50 26.15 -1.39
CA ALA A 148 17.91 25.82 -1.20
C ALA A 148 18.28 24.40 -1.68
N GLY A 149 17.30 23.60 -2.11
CA GLY A 149 17.52 22.27 -2.67
C GLY A 149 17.71 21.17 -1.63
N GLU A 150 17.46 21.44 -0.34
CA GLU A 150 17.58 20.44 0.73
C GLU A 150 16.73 19.19 0.42
N PRO A 151 17.21 17.97 0.72
CA PRO A 151 16.39 16.77 0.58
C PRO A 151 15.22 16.77 1.57
N PHE A 152 14.03 16.39 1.10
CA PHE A 152 12.84 16.32 1.96
C PHE A 152 11.85 15.24 1.48
N ALA A 153 10.91 14.92 2.36
CA ALA A 153 9.71 14.15 2.05
C ALA A 153 8.47 14.88 2.57
N TRP A 154 7.39 14.84 1.81
CA TRP A 154 6.08 15.33 2.27
C TRP A 154 5.47 14.31 3.22
N ARG A 155 5.06 14.78 4.39
CA ARG A 155 4.36 13.96 5.39
C ARG A 155 2.98 14.52 5.65
N LEU A 156 2.03 13.62 5.87
CA LEU A 156 0.69 13.98 6.35
C LEU A 156 0.78 14.38 7.82
N ASP A 157 0.31 15.57 8.18
CA ASP A 157 0.02 15.88 9.58
C ASP A 157 -1.27 15.14 9.95
N VAL A 158 -1.12 13.95 10.54
CA VAL A 158 -2.26 13.05 10.76
C VAL A 158 -3.24 13.60 11.78
N ASP A 159 -2.75 14.33 12.78
CA ASP A 159 -3.63 14.93 13.79
C ASP A 159 -4.48 16.03 13.16
N LYS A 160 -3.85 16.97 12.43
CA LYS A 160 -4.57 18.03 11.71
C LYS A 160 -5.54 17.46 10.66
N ALA A 161 -5.15 16.41 9.96
CA ALA A 161 -5.99 15.71 9.00
C ALA A 161 -7.23 15.09 9.65
N CYS A 162 -7.08 14.40 10.79
CA CYS A 162 -8.20 13.86 11.54
C CYS A 162 -9.12 14.96 12.07
N ASP A 163 -8.56 16.06 12.59
CA ASP A 163 -9.33 17.22 13.06
C ASP A 163 -10.13 17.88 11.93
N THR A 164 -9.54 17.96 10.72
CA THR A 164 -10.20 18.49 9.52
C THR A 164 -11.39 17.64 9.10
N VAL A 165 -11.27 16.31 9.21
CA VAL A 165 -12.39 15.38 8.94
C VAL A 165 -13.48 15.50 10.02
N GLY A 166 -13.09 15.73 11.28
CA GLY A 166 -14.03 16.05 12.36
C GLY A 166 -15.00 14.92 12.76
N ARG A 167 -14.76 13.68 12.29
CA ARG A 167 -15.60 12.50 12.57
C ARG A 167 -14.76 11.23 12.60
N SER A 168 -15.27 10.20 13.28
CA SER A 168 -14.70 8.85 13.21
C SER A 168 -14.84 8.29 11.80
N LEU A 169 -13.79 7.59 11.36
CA LEU A 169 -13.74 6.88 10.08
C LEU A 169 -13.80 5.38 10.34
N ASP A 170 -14.35 4.64 9.38
CA ASP A 170 -14.48 3.19 9.45
C ASP A 170 -14.39 2.57 8.05
N TRP A 171 -14.29 1.24 8.00
CA TRP A 171 -14.48 0.48 6.76
C TRP A 171 -15.22 -0.83 6.95
N THR A 172 -15.85 -1.29 5.87
CA THR A 172 -16.45 -2.62 5.79
C THR A 172 -15.39 -3.65 5.45
N GLU A 173 -15.19 -4.61 6.35
CA GLU A 173 -14.29 -5.75 6.21
C GLU A 173 -15.11 -7.04 6.02
N TRP A 174 -14.90 -7.74 4.92
CA TRP A 174 -15.48 -9.06 4.68
C TRP A 174 -14.79 -10.11 5.54
N THR A 175 -15.55 -11.05 6.10
CA THR A 175 -15.01 -12.09 6.98
C THR A 175 -14.32 -13.22 6.22
N ASP A 176 -14.69 -13.41 4.95
CA ASP A 176 -14.12 -14.42 4.08
C ASP A 176 -14.18 -14.03 2.60
N GLU A 177 -13.56 -14.84 1.76
CA GLU A 177 -13.53 -14.68 0.31
C GLU A 177 -14.89 -14.94 -0.37
N ARG A 178 -15.87 -15.52 0.34
CA ARG A 178 -17.23 -15.73 -0.19
C ARG A 178 -18.09 -14.49 -0.04
N MET A 179 -17.62 -13.50 0.73
CA MET A 179 -18.34 -12.27 1.04
C MET A 179 -19.72 -12.56 1.65
N ALA A 180 -19.79 -13.59 2.50
CA ALA A 180 -21.04 -14.03 3.12
C ALA A 180 -21.45 -13.13 4.30
N ALA A 181 -20.49 -12.58 5.03
CA ALA A 181 -20.68 -11.66 6.13
C ALA A 181 -19.60 -10.59 6.14
N SER A 182 -19.92 -9.43 6.70
CA SER A 182 -19.01 -8.32 6.88
C SER A 182 -19.14 -7.71 8.27
N GLN A 183 -18.07 -7.07 8.72
CA GLN A 183 -18.05 -6.26 9.93
C GLN A 183 -17.54 -4.85 9.63
N HIS A 184 -17.84 -3.92 10.53
CA HIS A 184 -17.29 -2.57 10.48
C HIS A 184 -16.06 -2.48 11.37
N GLU A 185 -14.98 -1.98 10.80
CA GLU A 185 -13.71 -1.75 11.47
C GLU A 185 -13.49 -0.25 11.66
N THR A 186 -13.18 0.17 12.88
CA THR A 186 -12.89 1.58 13.15
C THR A 186 -11.47 1.90 12.66
N ALA A 187 -11.32 2.98 11.89
CA ALA A 187 -10.02 3.50 11.50
C ALA A 187 -9.37 4.26 12.66
N ALA A 188 -8.08 3.99 12.85
CA ALA A 188 -7.23 4.69 13.82
C ALA A 188 -6.01 5.29 13.11
N PRO A 189 -6.16 6.34 12.28
CA PRO A 189 -5.04 6.92 11.54
C PRO A 189 -3.93 7.43 12.47
N GLN A 190 -4.29 8.01 13.63
CA GLN A 190 -3.33 8.54 14.60
C GLN A 190 -2.32 7.49 15.10
N ALA A 191 -2.67 6.20 15.07
CA ALA A 191 -1.75 5.12 15.46
C ALA A 191 -0.49 5.07 14.57
N TRP A 192 -0.54 5.60 13.35
CA TRP A 192 0.57 5.60 12.40
C TRP A 192 1.47 6.84 12.49
N GLY A 193 1.06 7.89 13.22
CA GLY A 193 1.71 9.19 13.17
C GLY A 193 1.87 9.73 11.74
N ASP A 194 2.84 10.63 11.52
CA ASP A 194 2.96 11.33 10.25
C ASP A 194 3.62 10.49 9.16
N VAL A 195 2.80 9.82 8.37
CA VAL A 195 3.23 8.99 7.24
C VAL A 195 3.74 9.82 6.08
N ILE A 196 4.67 9.25 5.31
CA ILE A 196 5.15 9.86 4.06
C ILE A 196 4.04 9.74 3.00
N ILE A 197 3.69 10.86 2.38
CA ILE A 197 2.71 10.96 1.28
C ILE A 197 3.39 11.18 -0.07
N ALA A 198 4.58 11.80 -0.09
CA ALA A 198 5.39 11.92 -1.29
C ALA A 198 6.88 12.15 -0.96
N ARG A 199 7.76 11.90 -1.92
CA ARG A 199 9.19 12.24 -1.84
C ARG A 199 9.50 13.37 -2.83
N LYS A 200 10.60 14.09 -2.62
CA LYS A 200 11.04 15.18 -3.52
C LYS A 200 10.97 14.78 -5.01
N ASP A 201 11.55 13.63 -5.36
CA ASP A 201 11.67 13.20 -6.77
C ASP A 201 10.55 12.23 -7.22
N VAL A 202 9.67 11.81 -6.31
CA VAL A 202 8.56 10.90 -6.59
C VAL A 202 7.31 11.50 -5.95
N PRO A 203 6.37 12.05 -6.74
CA PRO A 203 5.26 12.85 -6.22
C PRO A 203 4.15 12.02 -5.54
N THR A 204 4.52 10.86 -4.99
CA THR A 204 3.63 9.94 -4.29
C THR A 204 4.40 9.02 -3.34
N SER A 205 3.65 8.40 -2.45
CA SER A 205 4.02 7.21 -1.69
C SER A 205 3.03 6.09 -2.02
N TYR A 206 3.24 4.91 -1.45
CA TYR A 206 2.28 3.81 -1.55
C TYR A 206 0.87 4.24 -1.11
N HIS A 207 0.76 4.95 0.02
CA HIS A 207 -0.54 5.34 0.57
C HIS A 207 -1.32 6.25 -0.39
N LEU A 208 -0.66 7.25 -0.98
CA LEU A 208 -1.31 8.18 -1.91
C LEU A 208 -1.65 7.50 -3.24
N SER A 209 -0.71 6.77 -3.85
CA SER A 209 -0.94 6.20 -5.18
C SER A 209 -2.04 5.14 -5.16
N VAL A 210 -2.10 4.30 -4.11
CA VAL A 210 -3.12 3.25 -4.01
C VAL A 210 -4.53 3.84 -3.89
N VAL A 211 -4.75 4.84 -3.03
CA VAL A 211 -6.10 5.42 -2.87
C VAL A 211 -6.57 6.16 -4.12
N VAL A 212 -5.66 6.86 -4.79
CA VAL A 212 -5.96 7.60 -6.03
C VAL A 212 -6.28 6.62 -7.16
N ASP A 213 -5.45 5.59 -7.35
CA ASP A 213 -5.69 4.61 -8.41
C ASP A 213 -6.91 3.73 -8.16
N ASP A 214 -7.16 3.35 -6.90
CA ASP A 214 -8.37 2.58 -6.57
C ASP A 214 -9.63 3.39 -6.93
N ALA A 215 -9.64 4.71 -6.68
CA ALA A 215 -10.72 5.59 -7.12
C ALA A 215 -10.82 5.73 -8.64
N LEU A 216 -9.70 6.02 -9.32
CA LEU A 216 -9.66 6.23 -10.78
C LEU A 216 -10.04 4.97 -11.58
N GLN A 217 -9.66 3.79 -11.08
CA GLN A 217 -10.00 2.52 -11.72
C GLN A 217 -11.39 1.99 -11.32
N GLY A 218 -12.10 2.70 -10.43
CA GLY A 218 -13.41 2.30 -9.92
C GLY A 218 -13.37 1.01 -9.11
N ILE A 219 -12.28 0.76 -8.37
CA ILE A 219 -12.14 -0.40 -7.48
C ILE A 219 -13.20 -0.34 -6.39
N THR A 220 -13.98 -1.41 -6.26
CA THR A 220 -15.03 -1.52 -5.24
C THR A 220 -14.66 -2.49 -4.13
N HIS A 221 -13.74 -3.43 -4.40
CA HIS A 221 -13.28 -4.45 -3.46
C HIS A 221 -11.75 -4.50 -3.46
N VAL A 222 -11.14 -4.14 -2.32
CA VAL A 222 -9.71 -4.23 -2.10
C VAL A 222 -9.39 -5.53 -1.37
N VAL A 223 -8.77 -6.46 -2.08
CA VAL A 223 -8.35 -7.75 -1.54
C VAL A 223 -6.82 -7.79 -1.47
N ARG A 224 -6.28 -7.90 -0.24
CA ARG A 224 -4.83 -7.85 0.02
C ARG A 224 -4.45 -8.60 1.29
N GLY A 225 -3.16 -8.75 1.57
CA GLY A 225 -2.69 -9.47 2.75
C GLY A 225 -3.01 -8.75 4.07
N ARG A 226 -3.17 -9.52 5.15
CA ARG A 226 -3.43 -9.03 6.52
C ARG A 226 -2.35 -8.09 7.07
N ASP A 227 -1.15 -8.13 6.52
CA ASP A 227 -0.07 -7.19 6.82
C ASP A 227 -0.42 -5.73 6.47
N LEU A 228 -1.39 -5.50 5.56
CA LEU A 228 -1.82 -4.16 5.18
C LEU A 228 -3.13 -3.74 5.87
N PHE A 229 -3.61 -4.53 6.84
CA PHE A 229 -4.89 -4.29 7.51
C PHE A 229 -4.93 -2.93 8.19
N TYR A 230 -3.96 -2.63 9.07
CA TYR A 230 -3.95 -1.37 9.81
C TYR A 230 -3.66 -0.17 8.92
N ALA A 231 -2.95 -0.35 7.81
CA ALA A 231 -2.68 0.71 6.83
C ALA A 231 -3.96 1.22 6.15
N THR A 232 -5.04 0.42 6.20
CA THR A 232 -6.39 0.85 5.77
C THR A 232 -6.84 2.11 6.50
N SER A 233 -6.43 2.33 7.76
CA SER A 233 -6.78 3.55 8.50
C SER A 233 -6.30 4.82 7.80
N ILE A 234 -5.04 4.82 7.33
CA ILE A 234 -4.48 5.94 6.56
C ILE A 234 -5.18 6.06 5.20
N HIS A 235 -5.53 4.94 4.58
CA HIS A 235 -6.19 4.97 3.27
C HIS A 235 -7.61 5.55 3.38
N ARG A 236 -8.34 5.22 4.46
CA ARG A 236 -9.64 5.81 4.77
C ARG A 236 -9.54 7.31 5.02
N LEU A 237 -8.53 7.76 5.76
CA LEU A 237 -8.28 9.18 5.99
C LEU A 237 -8.02 9.92 4.67
N LEU A 238 -7.11 9.42 3.84
CA LEU A 238 -6.82 10.04 2.54
C LEU A 238 -8.03 10.05 1.59
N GLN A 239 -8.82 8.97 1.57
CA GLN A 239 -10.04 8.91 0.78
C GLN A 239 -11.03 10.00 1.21
N GLU A 240 -11.24 10.19 2.51
CA GLU A 240 -12.14 11.24 3.02
C GLU A 240 -11.63 12.64 2.65
N LEU A 241 -10.36 12.94 2.94
CA LEU A 241 -9.76 14.25 2.67
C LEU A 241 -9.82 14.63 1.19
N LEU A 242 -9.59 13.66 0.30
CA LEU A 242 -9.54 13.89 -1.14
C LEU A 242 -10.92 13.80 -1.82
N GLY A 243 -11.96 13.39 -1.08
CA GLY A 243 -13.32 13.16 -1.61
C GLY A 243 -13.40 11.94 -2.52
N LEU A 244 -12.63 10.89 -2.24
CA LEU A 244 -12.54 9.67 -3.05
C LEU A 244 -13.49 8.58 -2.53
N PRO A 245 -14.00 7.70 -3.41
CA PRO A 245 -14.85 6.59 -3.02
C PRO A 245 -14.17 5.64 -2.03
N GLN A 246 -14.97 5.08 -1.12
CA GLN A 246 -14.57 4.04 -0.20
C GLN A 246 -14.88 2.66 -0.79
N PRO A 247 -13.87 1.80 -1.05
CA PRO A 247 -14.10 0.40 -1.36
C PRO A 247 -14.42 -0.39 -0.09
N THR A 248 -14.91 -1.62 -0.26
CA THR A 248 -14.92 -2.62 0.82
C THR A 248 -13.63 -3.43 0.81
N TYR A 249 -13.28 -4.05 1.93
CA TYR A 249 -11.98 -4.68 2.10
C TYR A 249 -12.10 -6.15 2.46
N PHE A 250 -11.13 -6.95 2.03
CA PHE A 250 -10.90 -8.29 2.54
C PHE A 250 -9.40 -8.51 2.71
N HIS A 251 -8.97 -8.67 3.96
CA HIS A 251 -7.59 -8.89 4.32
C HIS A 251 -7.30 -10.37 4.54
N HIS A 252 -6.84 -11.04 3.48
CA HIS A 252 -6.60 -12.47 3.49
C HIS A 252 -5.39 -12.86 4.36
N ARG A 253 -5.37 -14.12 4.81
CA ARG A 253 -4.24 -14.70 5.57
C ARG A 253 -2.91 -14.55 4.83
N LEU A 254 -1.81 -14.52 5.59
CA LEU A 254 -0.47 -14.55 5.01
C LEU A 254 -0.05 -16.00 4.72
N ILE A 255 0.73 -16.17 3.65
CA ILE A 255 1.41 -17.44 3.38
C ILE A 255 2.78 -17.37 4.05
N LEU A 256 3.02 -18.34 4.92
CA LEU A 256 4.23 -18.46 5.74
C LEU A 256 5.09 -19.61 5.22
N ASP A 257 6.40 -19.57 5.48
CA ASP A 257 7.31 -20.69 5.26
C ASP A 257 7.12 -21.80 6.31
N ALA A 258 7.91 -22.88 6.18
CA ALA A 258 7.89 -24.01 7.10
C ALA A 258 8.28 -23.63 8.54
N GLU A 259 9.02 -22.53 8.72
CA GLU A 259 9.40 -21.98 10.01
C GLU A 259 8.40 -20.92 10.54
N GLY A 260 7.26 -20.74 9.86
CA GLY A 260 6.22 -19.78 10.25
C GLY A 260 6.56 -18.32 9.94
N ARG A 261 7.63 -18.04 9.20
CA ARG A 261 8.00 -16.68 8.79
C ARG A 261 7.28 -16.29 7.51
N LYS A 262 7.01 -15.00 7.33
CA LYS A 262 6.40 -14.49 6.11
C LYS A 262 7.31 -14.78 4.90
N LEU A 263 6.74 -15.37 3.86
CA LEU A 263 7.45 -15.53 2.59
C LEU A 263 7.86 -14.16 2.05
N SER A 264 9.15 -14.02 1.75
CA SER A 264 9.75 -12.76 1.31
C SER A 264 10.55 -12.96 0.04
N LYS A 265 10.76 -11.86 -0.69
CA LYS A 265 11.53 -11.81 -1.95
C LYS A 265 12.97 -12.33 -1.83
N SER A 266 13.52 -12.45 -0.62
CA SER A 266 14.88 -12.92 -0.38
C SER A 266 15.02 -14.44 -0.34
N LEU A 267 13.92 -15.19 -0.16
CA LEU A 267 13.94 -16.66 -0.18
C LEU A 267 13.68 -17.16 -1.60
N ARG A 268 14.77 -17.34 -2.36
CA ARG A 268 14.76 -17.80 -3.77
C ARG A 268 13.94 -19.08 -3.98
N ASP A 269 13.84 -19.94 -2.97
CA ASP A 269 13.17 -21.23 -3.03
C ASP A 269 11.63 -21.15 -3.10
N THR A 270 11.04 -19.96 -2.90
CA THR A 270 9.58 -19.76 -2.98
C THR A 270 9.11 -18.91 -4.15
N GLY A 271 10.05 -18.49 -5.01
CA GLY A 271 9.74 -17.78 -6.25
C GLY A 271 8.97 -18.67 -7.22
N LEU A 272 7.93 -18.14 -7.85
CA LEU A 272 7.12 -18.90 -8.81
C LEU A 272 7.93 -19.36 -10.01
N ALA A 273 8.91 -18.55 -10.44
CA ALA A 273 9.84 -18.94 -11.49
C ALA A 273 10.69 -20.15 -11.09
N ALA A 274 11.20 -20.19 -9.86
CA ALA A 274 11.96 -21.31 -9.32
C ALA A 274 11.07 -22.57 -9.19
N LEU A 275 9.87 -22.44 -8.63
CA LEU A 275 8.93 -23.56 -8.50
C LEU A 275 8.52 -24.15 -9.86
N ARG A 276 8.29 -23.29 -10.85
CA ARG A 276 8.04 -23.73 -12.24
C ARG A 276 9.27 -24.43 -12.84
N GLY A 277 10.48 -23.94 -12.56
CA GLY A 277 11.74 -24.59 -12.97
C GLY A 277 11.93 -25.99 -12.35
N LEU A 278 11.40 -26.20 -11.13
CA LEU A 278 11.33 -27.51 -10.46
C LEU A 278 10.20 -28.42 -10.99
N GLY A 279 9.51 -28.03 -12.06
CA GLY A 279 8.45 -28.82 -12.68
C GLY A 279 7.12 -28.78 -11.94
N LYS A 280 6.91 -27.88 -10.97
CA LYS A 280 5.59 -27.68 -10.37
C LYS A 280 4.61 -27.20 -11.42
N THR A 281 3.36 -27.61 -11.28
CA THR A 281 2.23 -27.21 -12.12
C THR A 281 1.38 -26.15 -11.41
N PRO A 282 0.51 -25.42 -12.13
CA PRO A 282 -0.46 -24.52 -11.49
C PRO A 282 -1.38 -25.23 -10.49
N ALA A 283 -1.71 -26.51 -10.73
CA ALA A 283 -2.48 -27.32 -9.80
C ALA A 283 -1.71 -27.59 -8.50
N ASP A 284 -0.40 -27.87 -8.58
CA ASP A 284 0.45 -28.01 -7.39
C ASP A 284 0.48 -26.72 -6.56
N ILE A 285 0.60 -25.56 -7.22
CA ILE A 285 0.57 -24.26 -6.54
C ILE A 285 -0.78 -24.03 -5.86
N ARG A 286 -1.89 -24.34 -6.54
CA ARG A 286 -3.24 -24.26 -5.94
C ARG A 286 -3.36 -25.15 -4.71
N GLY A 287 -2.88 -26.40 -4.80
CA GLY A 287 -2.86 -27.34 -3.67
C GLY A 287 -2.01 -26.84 -2.49
N MET A 288 -0.80 -26.32 -2.74
CA MET A 288 0.06 -25.73 -1.71
C MET A 288 -0.60 -24.54 -0.99
N LEU A 289 -1.46 -23.81 -1.72
CA LEU A 289 -2.16 -22.64 -1.22
C LEU A 289 -3.53 -22.96 -0.59
N GLY A 290 -3.95 -24.22 -0.63
CA GLY A 290 -5.22 -24.68 -0.07
C GLY A 290 -6.44 -24.38 -0.93
N PHE A 291 -6.26 -24.16 -2.24
CA PHE A 291 -7.38 -24.14 -3.19
C PHE A 291 -7.73 -25.58 -3.59
N SER A 292 -9.03 -25.90 -3.56
CA SER A 292 -9.60 -27.16 -4.05
C SER A 292 -9.67 -27.21 -5.57
#